data_AF-A0A1S1NCQ4-F1
#
_entry.id   AF-A0A1S1NCQ4-F1
#
_cell.length_a   1.000
_cell.length_b   1.000
_cell.length_c   1.000
_cell.angle_alpha   90.00
_cell.angle_beta   90.00
_cell.angle_gamma   90.00
#
_symmetry.space_group_name_H-M   'P 1'
#
loop_
_entity.id
_entity.type
_entity.pdbx_description
1 polymer ?
#
loop_
_entity_poly.entity_id
_entity_poly.type
_entity_poly.pdbx_seq_one_letter_code
_entity_poly.pdbx_strand_id
1 'polypeptide(L)'
;MNLTLVVVGLSLHILIWEKLPDWGNWFNWLVERLPKPLRYLYDSWRCPYCFGFWVALLLHGLTGEYTLESLRDMPAYLDVITMPVAWLLDSLATALLIMLGSLTIKALAGPAIKGHEMTQAFRNAKTKE
;
A
#
# COMPACT_ATOMS: atom_id res chain seq x y z
N MET A 1 7.31 -17.17 -4.36
CA MET A 1 6.89 -15.74 -4.43
C MET A 1 6.12 -15.44 -3.17
N ASN A 2 6.66 -14.57 -2.31
CA ASN A 2 6.10 -14.28 -1.00
C ASN A 2 5.30 -12.97 -1.05
N LEU A 3 3.99 -13.03 -0.75
CA LEU A 3 3.13 -11.85 -0.78
C LEU A 3 3.07 -11.13 0.57
N THR A 4 3.79 -11.59 1.60
CA THR A 4 3.77 -11.00 2.94
C THR A 4 4.12 -9.52 2.90
N LEU A 5 5.22 -9.15 2.23
CA LEU A 5 5.64 -7.75 2.11
C LEU A 5 4.60 -6.89 1.39
N VAL A 6 3.96 -7.44 0.34
CA VAL A 6 2.93 -6.75 -0.43
C VAL A 6 1.70 -6.50 0.44
N VAL A 7 1.21 -7.51 1.15
CA VAL A 7 0.00 -7.41 1.98
C VAL A 7 0.21 -6.48 3.16
N VAL A 8 1.35 -6.58 3.85
CA VAL A 8 1.70 -5.69 4.96
C VAL A 8 1.94 -4.26 4.47
N GLY A 9 2.66 -4.08 3.37
CA GLY A 9 2.89 -2.75 2.78
C GLY A 9 1.59 -2.09 2.31
N LEU A 10 0.69 -2.86 1.69
CA LEU A 10 -0.63 -2.39 1.27
C LEU A 10 -1.51 -2.03 2.46
N SER A 11 -1.53 -2.85 3.52
CA SER A 11 -2.32 -2.56 4.71
C SER A 11 -1.84 -1.30 5.43
N LEU A 12 -0.52 -1.07 5.49
CA LEU A 12 0.06 0.16 6.00
C LEU A 12 -0.34 1.37 5.14
N HIS A 13 -0.30 1.25 3.82
CA HIS A 13 -0.71 2.34 2.92
C HIS A 13 -2.18 2.72 3.13
N ILE A 14 -3.07 1.72 3.18
CA ILE A 14 -4.51 1.95 3.41
C ILE A 14 -4.73 2.55 4.81
N LEU A 15 -4.06 2.04 5.84
CA LEU A 15 -4.20 2.56 7.19
C LEU A 15 -3.80 4.04 7.25
N ILE A 16 -2.62 4.39 6.74
CA ILE A 16 -2.05 5.72 6.92
C ILE A 16 -2.75 6.78 6.06
N TRP A 17 -3.13 6.44 4.82
CA TRP A 17 -3.68 7.44 3.88
C TRP A 17 -5.20 7.36 3.69
N GLU A 18 -5.82 6.21 3.94
CA GLU A 18 -7.27 6.03 3.75
C GLU A 18 -8.06 5.91 5.06
N LYS A 19 -7.49 5.39 6.15
CA LYS A 19 -8.24 5.18 7.40
C LYS A 19 -7.90 6.13 8.54
N LEU A 20 -6.63 6.42 8.78
CA LEU A 20 -6.21 7.36 9.84
C LEU A 20 -6.80 8.77 9.70
N PRO A 21 -6.90 9.36 8.49
CA PRO A 21 -7.53 10.67 8.33
C PRO A 21 -9.02 10.70 8.71
N ASP A 22 -9.72 9.56 8.56
CA ASP A 22 -11.15 9.41 8.85
C ASP A 22 -11.43 9.05 10.32
N TRP A 23 -10.45 8.48 11.05
CA TRP A 23 -10.61 8.05 12.45
C TRP A 23 -10.70 9.18 13.47
N GLY A 24 -10.49 10.44 13.06
CA GLY A 24 -10.80 11.62 13.87
C GLY A 24 -9.85 12.80 13.68
N ASN A 25 -10.23 13.97 14.20
CA ASN A 25 -9.50 15.23 14.02
C ASN A 25 -8.09 15.24 14.66
N TRP A 26 -7.76 14.31 15.56
CA TRP A 26 -6.46 14.26 16.22
C TRP A 26 -5.31 13.96 15.26
N PHE A 27 -5.53 13.07 14.27
CA PHE A 27 -4.49 12.72 13.30
C PHE A 27 -4.24 13.88 12.33
N ASN A 28 -5.32 14.50 11.84
CA ASN A 28 -5.24 15.69 11.00
C ASN A 28 -4.54 16.84 11.75
N TRP A 29 -4.85 17.04 13.04
CA TRP A 29 -4.15 18.00 13.88
C TRP A 29 -2.65 17.71 14.04
N LEU A 30 -2.27 16.43 14.20
CA LEU A 30 -0.88 16.02 14.27
C LEU A 30 -0.14 16.33 12.95
N VAL A 31 -0.72 15.92 11.81
CA VAL A 31 -0.21 16.22 10.46
C VAL A 31 -0.08 17.72 10.26
N GLU A 32 -1.00 18.51 10.82
CA GLU A 32 -0.95 19.97 10.72
C GLU A 32 0.19 20.61 11.50
N ARG A 33 0.64 19.96 12.57
CA ARG A 33 1.72 20.45 13.44
C ARG A 33 3.10 19.91 13.04
N LEU A 34 3.17 19.06 12.02
CA LEU A 34 4.43 18.54 11.51
C LEU A 34 5.26 19.66 10.84
N PRO A 35 6.59 19.65 11.03
CA PRO A 35 7.49 20.58 10.36
C PRO A 35 7.41 20.41 8.84
N LYS A 36 7.56 21.53 8.10
CA LYS A 36 7.42 21.62 6.63
C LYS A 36 7.97 20.41 5.84
N PRO A 37 9.22 19.93 6.05
CA PRO A 37 9.76 18.83 5.25
C PRO A 37 9.01 17.50 5.45
N LEU A 38 8.59 17.19 6.68
CA LEU A 38 7.89 15.93 6.94
C LEU A 38 6.45 15.98 6.42
N ARG A 39 5.82 17.15 6.47
CA ARG A 39 4.49 17.35 5.86
C ARG A 39 4.53 17.17 4.35
N TYR A 40 5.54 17.74 3.70
CA TYR A 40 5.78 17.52 2.27
C TYR A 40 5.99 16.02 1.95
N LEU A 41 6.73 15.30 2.80
CA LEU A 41 6.94 13.86 2.63
C LEU A 41 5.63 13.08 2.76
N TYR A 42 4.81 13.40 3.75
CA TYR A 42 3.49 12.79 3.96
C TYR A 42 2.57 12.98 2.74
N ASP A 43 2.52 14.19 2.19
CA ASP A 43 1.70 14.52 1.01
C ASP A 43 2.24 13.82 -0.25
N SER A 44 3.57 13.84 -0.44
CA SER A 44 4.23 13.24 -1.62
C SER A 44 4.13 11.71 -1.63
N TRP A 45 4.16 11.08 -0.45
CA TRP A 45 4.08 9.62 -0.31
C TRP A 45 2.65 9.08 -0.33
N ARG A 46 1.65 9.93 -0.59
CA ARG A 46 0.26 9.48 -0.78
C ARG A 46 0.11 8.54 -1.98
N CYS A 47 1.04 8.60 -2.95
CA CYS A 47 1.13 7.64 -4.05
C CYS A 47 1.49 6.22 -3.53
N PRO A 48 0.66 5.19 -3.80
CA PRO A 48 0.90 3.83 -3.31
C PRO A 48 2.21 3.21 -3.82
N TYR A 49 2.67 3.59 -5.01
CA TYR A 49 3.96 3.15 -5.52
C TYR A 49 5.12 3.81 -4.79
N CYS A 50 5.06 5.14 -4.59
CA CYS A 50 6.12 5.89 -3.91
C CYS A 50 6.32 5.45 -2.47
N PHE A 51 5.22 5.34 -1.70
CA PHE A 51 5.28 4.77 -0.35
C PHE A 51 5.66 3.29 -0.37
N GLY A 52 5.07 2.53 -1.31
CA GLY A 52 5.29 1.10 -1.49
C GLY A 52 6.76 0.73 -1.62
N PHE A 53 7.54 1.53 -2.35
CA PHE A 53 8.97 1.29 -2.50
C PHE A 53 9.73 1.42 -1.17
N TRP A 54 9.53 2.53 -0.45
CA TRP A 54 10.24 2.77 0.81
C TRP A 54 9.80 1.83 1.92
N VAL A 55 8.50 1.53 2.01
CA VAL A 55 7.99 0.58 3.00
C VAL A 55 8.45 -0.84 2.68
N ALA A 56 8.51 -1.24 1.41
CA ALA A 56 9.03 -2.55 1.03
C ALA A 56 10.49 -2.69 1.41
N LEU A 57 11.33 -1.67 1.13
CA LEU A 57 12.74 -1.67 1.52
C LEU A 57 12.91 -1.75 3.04
N LEU A 58 12.10 -1.00 3.79
CA LEU A 58 12.10 -1.04 5.25
C LEU A 58 11.68 -2.43 5.78
N LEU A 59 10.56 -2.96 5.28
CA LEU A 59 10.04 -4.26 5.71
C LEU A 59 11.03 -5.37 5.35
N HIS A 60 11.65 -5.31 4.18
CA HIS A 60 12.73 -6.20 3.77
C HIS A 60 13.89 -6.18 4.77
N GLY A 61 14.35 -4.99 5.17
CA GLY A 61 15.40 -4.85 6.17
C GLY A 61 15.01 -5.35 7.56
N LEU A 62 13.72 -5.28 7.92
CA LEU A 62 13.21 -5.71 9.23
C LEU A 62 12.91 -7.23 9.30
N THR A 63 12.41 -7.82 8.22
CA THR A 63 11.94 -9.22 8.21
C THR A 63 12.89 -10.17 7.49
N GLY A 64 13.73 -9.67 6.58
CA GLY A 64 14.59 -10.48 5.73
C GLY A 64 13.84 -11.26 4.65
N GLU A 65 12.54 -11.00 4.46
CA GLU A 65 11.71 -11.65 3.45
C GLU A 65 11.91 -11.02 2.08
N TYR A 66 11.78 -11.80 1.00
CA TYR A 66 11.83 -11.32 -0.38
C TYR A 66 10.49 -11.58 -1.06
N THR A 67 9.99 -10.63 -1.84
CA THR A 67 8.80 -10.83 -2.67
C THR A 67 9.10 -11.82 -3.80
N LEU A 68 10.19 -11.58 -4.53
CA LEU A 68 10.78 -12.49 -5.50
C LEU A 68 11.91 -13.28 -4.84
N GLU A 69 11.62 -14.52 -4.46
CA GLU A 69 12.61 -15.45 -3.92
C GLU A 69 13.82 -15.66 -4.85
N SER A 70 13.66 -15.49 -6.17
CA SER A 70 14.76 -15.59 -7.12
C SER A 70 15.81 -14.49 -6.97
N LEU A 71 15.48 -13.35 -6.34
CA LEU A 71 16.44 -12.28 -6.03
C LEU A 71 17.28 -12.61 -4.79
N ARG A 72 16.87 -13.59 -3.98
CA ARG A 72 17.63 -14.06 -2.82
C ARG A 72 18.93 -14.74 -3.23
N ASP A 73 18.88 -15.55 -4.30
CA ASP A 73 20.00 -16.33 -4.83
C ASP A 73 20.60 -15.69 -6.08
N MET A 74 20.68 -14.36 -6.11
CA MET A 74 21.22 -13.63 -7.26
C MET A 74 22.71 -14.01 -7.48
N PRO A 75 23.13 -14.29 -8.72
CA PRO A 75 24.46 -14.84 -8.98
C PRO A 75 25.57 -13.84 -8.61
N ALA A 76 26.60 -14.36 -7.94
CA ALA A 76 27.67 -13.60 -7.30
C ALA A 76 28.63 -12.85 -8.26
N TYR A 77 28.36 -12.79 -9.56
CA TYR A 77 29.20 -12.05 -10.52
C TYR A 77 29.24 -10.54 -10.22
N LEU A 78 28.25 -10.05 -9.46
CA LEU A 78 28.13 -8.68 -8.98
C LEU A 78 28.74 -8.48 -7.58
N ASP A 79 29.25 -9.54 -6.94
CA ASP A 79 29.90 -9.53 -5.62
C ASP A 79 29.21 -8.58 -4.60
N VAL A 80 29.87 -7.50 -4.17
CA VAL A 80 29.37 -6.55 -3.15
C VAL A 80 28.09 -5.79 -3.56
N ILE A 81 27.88 -5.53 -4.85
CA ILE A 81 26.70 -4.78 -5.33
C ILE A 81 25.47 -5.69 -5.52
N THR A 82 25.62 -7.01 -5.43
CA THR A 82 24.54 -7.98 -5.61
C THR A 82 23.39 -7.73 -4.63
N MET A 83 23.70 -7.54 -3.35
CA MET A 83 22.68 -7.44 -2.30
C MET A 83 21.87 -6.13 -2.36
N PRO A 84 22.48 -4.93 -2.49
CA PRO A 84 21.70 -3.69 -2.68
C PRO A 84 20.85 -3.70 -3.95
N VAL A 85 21.35 -4.29 -5.04
CA VAL A 85 20.61 -4.41 -6.30
C VAL A 85 19.42 -5.35 -6.14
N ALA A 86 19.60 -6.50 -5.48
CA ALA A 86 18.51 -7.43 -5.18
C ALA A 86 17.41 -6.78 -4.34
N TRP A 87 17.78 -6.03 -3.29
CA TRP A 87 16.82 -5.34 -2.43
C TRP A 87 16.04 -4.26 -3.18
N LEU A 88 16.75 -3.50 -4.02
CA LEU A 88 16.14 -2.46 -4.83
C LEU A 88 15.16 -3.07 -5.83
N LEU A 89 15.57 -4.11 -6.56
CA LEU A 89 14.71 -4.80 -7.53
C LEU A 89 13.49 -5.45 -6.86
N ASP A 90 13.67 -6.07 -5.69
CA ASP A 90 12.57 -6.66 -4.94
C ASP A 90 11.58 -5.58 -4.53
N SER A 91 12.07 -4.51 -3.92
CA SER A 91 11.25 -3.37 -3.46
C SER A 91 10.49 -2.70 -4.60
N LEU A 92 11.08 -2.59 -5.81
CA LEU A 92 10.38 -2.09 -6.99
C LEU A 92 9.19 -3.00 -7.38
N ALA A 93 9.41 -4.32 -7.35
CA ALA A 93 8.37 -5.28 -7.68
C ALA A 93 7.27 -5.29 -6.61
N THR A 94 7.62 -5.26 -5.32
CA THR A 94 6.67 -5.14 -4.22
C THR A 94 5.84 -3.86 -4.34
N ALA A 95 6.47 -2.72 -4.63
CA ALA A 95 5.79 -1.44 -4.81
C ALA A 95 4.77 -1.47 -5.95
N LEU A 96 5.11 -2.12 -7.07
CA LEU A 96 4.20 -2.30 -8.18
C LEU A 96 2.98 -3.15 -7.78
N LEU A 97 3.20 -4.23 -7.02
CA LEU A 97 2.13 -5.09 -6.52
C LEU A 97 1.25 -4.37 -5.49
N ILE A 98 1.83 -3.53 -4.62
CA ILE A 98 1.07 -2.68 -3.69
C ILE A 98 0.19 -1.69 -4.46
N MET A 99 0.74 -1.02 -5.48
CA MET A 99 -0.04 -0.13 -6.34
C MET A 99 -1.18 -0.87 -7.03
N LEU A 100 -0.91 -2.05 -7.59
CA LEU A 100 -1.92 -2.89 -8.22
C LEU A 100 -3.01 -3.30 -7.22
N GLY A 101 -2.63 -3.70 -6.01
CA GLY A 101 -3.57 -4.03 -4.94
C GLY A 101 -4.46 -2.84 -4.55
N SER A 102 -3.87 -1.65 -4.37
CA SER A 102 -4.62 -0.43 -4.05
C SER A 102 -5.61 -0.06 -5.16
N LEU A 103 -5.19 -0.12 -6.43
CA LEU A 103 -6.07 0.13 -7.57
C LEU A 103 -7.17 -0.92 -7.68
N THR A 104 -6.85 -2.18 -7.41
CA THR A 104 -7.84 -3.28 -7.44
C THR A 104 -8.92 -3.07 -6.38
N ILE A 105 -8.54 -2.71 -5.15
CA ILE A 105 -9.49 -2.41 -4.08
C ILE A 105 -10.41 -1.24 -4.48
N LYS A 106 -9.85 -0.17 -5.06
CA LYS A 106 -10.63 0.99 -5.53
C LYS A 106 -11.54 0.63 -6.69
N ALA A 107 -11.07 -0.15 -7.65
CA ALA A 107 -11.84 -0.61 -8.79
C ALA A 107 -13.00 -1.52 -8.36
N LEU A 108 -12.82 -2.36 -7.34
CA LEU A 108 -13.87 -3.21 -6.77
C LEU A 108 -14.90 -2.43 -5.93
N ALA A 109 -14.52 -1.30 -5.33
CA ALA A 109 -15.41 -0.50 -4.51
C ALA A 109 -16.60 0.08 -5.32
N GLY A 110 -16.36 0.55 -6.55
CA GLY A 110 -17.40 1.09 -7.43
C GLY A 110 -18.58 0.14 -7.68
N PRO A 111 -18.36 -1.06 -8.26
CA PRO A 111 -19.43 -2.03 -8.47
C PRO A 111 -20.05 -2.52 -7.15
N ALA A 112 -19.29 -2.60 -6.06
CA ALA A 112 -19.80 -2.99 -4.75
C ALA A 112 -20.82 -1.97 -4.20
N ILE A 113 -20.53 -0.67 -4.30
CA ILE A 113 -21.45 0.40 -3.89
C ILE A 113 -22.73 0.36 -4.72
N LYS A 114 -22.61 0.27 -6.05
CA LYS A 114 -23.76 0.21 -6.95
C LYS A 114 -24.65 -1.00 -6.67
N GLY A 115 -24.06 -2.17 -6.43
CA GLY A 115 -24.78 -3.38 -6.05
C GLY A 115 -25.54 -3.21 -4.72
N HIS A 116 -24.92 -2.54 -3.74
CA HIS A 116 -25.55 -2.25 -2.46
C HIS A 116 -26.75 -1.29 -2.61
N GLU A 117 -26.58 -0.19 -3.36
CA GLU A 117 -27.65 0.78 -3.64
C GLU A 117 -28.85 0.11 -4.35
N MET A 118 -28.60 -0.71 -5.37
CA MET A 118 -29.67 -1.44 -6.07
C MET A 118 -30.42 -2.41 -5.14
N THR A 119 -29.70 -3.08 -4.24
CA THR A 119 -30.30 -3.98 -3.25
C THR A 119 -31.17 -3.22 -2.25
N GLN A 120 -30.70 -2.05 -1.77
CA GLN A 120 -31.50 -1.19 -0.89
C GLN A 120 -32.74 -0.64 -1.59
N ALA A 121 -32.60 -0.17 -2.84
CA ALA A 121 -33.71 0.32 -3.65
C ALA A 121 -34.78 -0.76 -3.86
N PHE A 122 -34.38 -2.01 -4.15
CA PHE A 122 -35.30 -3.13 -4.26
C PHE A 122 -36.03 -3.44 -2.95
N ARG A 123 -35.33 -3.47 -1.82
CA ARG A 123 -35.94 -3.68 -0.50
C ARG A 123 -36.95 -2.59 -0.15
N ASN A 124 -36.58 -1.33 -0.37
CA ASN A 124 -37.42 -0.16 -0.08
C ASN A 124 -38.67 -0.11 -0.99
N ALA A 125 -38.56 -0.53 -2.26
CA ALA A 125 -39.70 -0.64 -3.15
C ALA A 125 -40.69 -1.70 -2.65
N LYS A 126 -40.19 -2.85 -2.17
CA LYS A 126 -41.00 -3.96 -1.65
C LYS A 126 -41.70 -3.68 -0.31
N THR A 127 -41.23 -2.69 0.46
CA THR A 127 -41.85 -2.29 1.74
C THR A 127 -42.92 -1.20 1.56
N LYS A 128 -43.02 -0.60 0.37
CA LYS A 128 -44.02 0.44 0.05
C LYS A 128 -45.27 -0.12 -0.65
N GLU A 129 -45.29 -1.41 -0.99
CA GLU A 129 -46.47 -2.19 -1.38
C GLU A 129 -47.14 -2.81 -0.15
#